data_AF-A0A1I4JMA7-F1
#
_entry.id   AF-A0A1I4JMA7-F1
#
_cell.length_a   1.000
_cell.length_b   1.000
_cell.length_c   1.000
_cell.angle_alpha   90.00
_cell.angle_beta   90.00
_cell.angle_gamma   90.00
#
_symmetry.space_group_name_H-M   'P 1'
#
loop_
_entity.id
_entity.type
_entity.pdbx_description
1 polymer ?
#
loop_
_entity_poly.entity_id
_entity_poly.type
_entity_poly.pdbx_seq_one_letter_code
_entity_poly.pdbx_strand_id
1 'polypeptide(L)' 'MATKPSALDGVTEACSECARETLHKVRVELRKESSKPKNAEYSREPYRVATCMECQTETTLRMNNA' A
#
# COMPACT_ATOMS: atom_id res chain seq x y z
N MET A 1 14.36 -8.18 -17.02
CA MET A 1 14.21 -6.71 -17.01
C MET A 1 13.26 -6.36 -15.87
N ALA A 2 13.75 -5.75 -14.80
CA ALA A 2 12.93 -5.34 -13.66
C ALA A 2 12.39 -3.94 -13.96
N THR A 3 11.12 -3.88 -14.39
CA THR A 3 10.42 -2.61 -14.60
C THR A 3 10.30 -1.92 -13.26
N LYS A 4 11.17 -0.95 -12.99
CA LYS A 4 11.03 -0.06 -11.84
C LYS A 4 9.68 0.65 -12.00
N PRO A 5 8.82 0.70 -10.96
CA PRO A 5 7.56 1.40 -11.06
C PRO A 5 7.86 2.86 -11.39
N SER A 6 7.61 3.24 -12.63
CA SER A 6 7.79 4.59 -13.14
C SER A 6 7.01 5.53 -12.24
N ALA A 7 7.62 6.66 -11.86
CA ALA A 7 7.08 7.63 -10.91
C ALA A 7 5.75 8.30 -11.32
N LEU A 8 5.13 7.84 -12.40
CA LEU A 8 3.87 8.30 -12.98
C LEU A 8 2.68 7.38 -12.63
N ASP A 9 2.91 6.24 -11.97
CA ASP A 9 1.88 5.28 -11.53
C ASP A 9 1.22 5.72 -10.21
N GLY A 10 0.81 6.98 -10.14
CA GLY A 10 0.01 7.52 -9.05
C GLY A 10 -1.48 7.45 -9.41
N VAL A 11 -2.33 7.14 -8.44
CA VAL A 11 -3.79 7.21 -8.59
C VAL A 11 -4.28 8.46 -7.89
N THR A 12 -5.19 9.21 -8.51
CA THR A 12 -5.84 10.34 -7.83
C THR A 12 -6.96 9.80 -6.96
N GLU A 13 -6.91 10.10 -5.66
CA GLU A 13 -7.92 9.64 -4.71
C GLU A 13 -8.08 10.66 -3.57
N ALA A 14 -9.19 10.55 -2.85
CA ALA A 14 -9.52 11.48 -1.77
C ALA A 14 -8.56 11.27 -0.59
N CYS A 15 -7.81 12.31 -0.24
CA CYS A 15 -6.95 12.32 0.92
C CYS A 15 -7.73 12.79 2.14
N SER A 16 -7.80 11.98 3.20
CA SER A 16 -8.43 12.34 4.47
C SER A 16 -7.78 13.57 5.13
N GLU A 17 -6.47 13.73 4.98
CA GLU A 17 -5.72 14.84 5.59
C GLU A 17 -5.84 16.13 4.78
N CYS A 18 -5.83 16.06 3.45
CA CYS A 18 -5.99 17.25 2.60
C CYS A 18 -7.47 17.62 2.36
N ALA A 19 -8.41 16.74 2.73
CA ALA A 19 -9.84 16.84 2.46
C ALA A 19 -10.17 17.13 0.97
N ARG A 20 -9.33 16.65 0.05
CA ARG A 20 -9.43 16.86 -1.39
C ARG A 20 -8.83 15.68 -2.15
N GLU A 21 -9.10 15.63 -3.45
CA GLU A 21 -8.47 14.67 -4.36
C GLU A 21 -7.00 15.06 -4.60
N THR A 22 -6.09 14.14 -4.32
CA THR A 22 -4.66 14.34 -4.50
C THR A 22 -4.04 13.11 -5.16
N LEU A 23 -2.86 13.30 -5.75
CA LEU A 23 -2.12 12.19 -6.35
C LEU A 23 -1.55 11.32 -5.23
N HIS A 24 -1.96 10.06 -5.18
CA HIS A 24 -1.45 9.07 -4.25
C HIS A 24 -0.60 8.04 -4.98
N LYS A 25 0.58 7.75 -4.43
CA LYS A 25 1.41 6.66 -4.90
C LYS A 25 0.96 5.36 -4.24
N VAL A 26 0.37 4.46 -5.01
CA VAL A 26 -0.14 3.17 -4.51
C VAL A 26 0.88 2.08 -4.78
N ARG A 27 1.23 1.31 -3.75
CA ARG A 27 2.08 0.12 -3.86
C ARG A 27 1.44 -1.05 -3.12
N VAL A 28 1.70 -2.27 -3.59
CA VAL A 28 1.31 -3.49 -2.87
C VAL A 28 2.52 -3.99 -2.10
N GLU A 29 2.37 -4.13 -0.79
CA GLU A 29 3.38 -4.68 0.11
C GLU A 29 2.88 -6.00 0.69
N LEU A 30 3.70 -7.04 0.59
CA LEU A 30 3.40 -8.33 1.23
C LEU A 30 3.98 -8.29 2.64
N ARG A 31 3.13 -8.18 3.66
CA ARG A 31 3.58 -8.23 5.06
C ARG A 31 3.34 -9.61 5.64
N LYS A 32 4.25 -10.04 6.51
CA LYS A 32 4.11 -11.26 7.32
C LYS A 32 3.49 -10.85 8.66
N GLU A 33 2.27 -11.27 8.94
CA GLU A 33 1.61 -10.98 10.22
C GLU A 33 2.01 -11.95 11.36
N SER A 34 2.81 -12.98 11.09
CA SER A 34 3.11 -14.01 12.09
C SER A 34 4.53 -13.92 12.66
N SER A 35 4.65 -13.42 13.88
CA SER A 35 5.85 -13.56 14.75
C SER A 35 5.95 -14.95 15.42
N LYS A 36 5.16 -15.96 14.98
CA LYS A 36 5.14 -17.30 15.61
C LYS A 36 5.79 -18.36 14.70
N PRO A 37 6.79 -19.12 15.19
CA PRO A 37 7.72 -19.89 14.35
C PRO A 37 7.17 -21.21 13.75
N LYS A 38 5.85 -21.50 13.84
CA LYS A 38 5.32 -22.84 13.47
C LYS A 38 4.42 -22.89 12.24
N ASN A 39 4.02 -21.76 11.65
CA ASN A 39 3.21 -21.72 10.42
C ASN A 39 3.32 -20.36 9.66
N ALA A 40 4.40 -19.61 9.88
CA ALA A 40 4.57 -18.23 9.36
C ALA A 40 4.94 -18.13 7.87
N GLU A 41 5.16 -19.26 7.20
CA GLU A 41 5.77 -19.30 5.86
C GLU A 41 4.75 -19.15 4.72
N TYR A 42 3.45 -19.33 5.02
CA TYR A 42 2.38 -19.42 4.00
C TYR A 42 1.34 -18.29 4.05
N SER A 43 1.26 -17.50 5.14
CA SER A 43 0.37 -16.31 5.20
C SER A 43 1.17 -15.03 4.93
N ARG A 44 1.40 -14.74 3.66
CA ARG A 44 1.81 -13.40 3.21
C ARG A 44 0.54 -12.67 2.81
N GLU A 45 0.20 -11.65 3.56
CA GLU A 45 -1.03 -10.90 3.30
C GLU A 45 -0.68 -9.67 2.45
N PRO A 46 -1.40 -9.44 1.34
CA PRO A 46 -1.19 -8.24 0.53
C PRO A 46 -1.81 -7.03 1.23
N TYR A 47 -0.98 -6.00 1.38
CA TYR A 47 -1.36 -4.68 1.86
C TYR A 47 -1.27 -3.69 0.72
N ARG A 48 -2.33 -2.95 0.49
CA ARG A 48 -2.32 -1.74 -0.32
C ARG A 48 -1.76 -0.62 0.53
N VAL A 49 -0.67 -0.01 0.10
CA VAL A 49 -0.08 1.15 0.76
C VAL A 49 -0.21 2.33 -0.19
N ALA A 50 -1.02 3.31 0.17
CA ALA A 50 -1.22 4.54 -0.59
C ALA A 50 -0.54 5.72 0.13
N THR A 51 0.39 6.38 -0.53
CA THR A 51 1.10 7.54 0.02
C THR A 51 0.66 8.80 -0.72
N CYS A 52 0.06 9.75 -0.02
CA CYS A 52 -0.29 11.04 -0.59
C CYS A 52 0.97 11.81 -1.01
N MET A 53 1.02 12.30 -2.24
CA MET A 53 2.18 13.05 -2.72
C MET A 53 2.18 14.51 -2.25
N GLU A 54 1.04 15.00 -1.75
CA GLU A 54 0.88 16.37 -1.26
C GLU A 54 1.26 16.50 0.23
N CYS A 55 0.65 15.70 1.10
CA CYS A 55 0.89 15.74 2.55
C CYS A 55 1.76 14.59 3.08
N GLN A 56 2.17 13.65 2.23
CA GLN A 56 2.99 12.49 2.59
C GLN A 56 2.32 11.47 3.54
N THR A 57 1.02 11.60 3.78
CA THR A 57 0.26 10.63 4.58
C THR A 57 0.22 9.26 3.91
N GLU A 58 0.62 8.22 4.66
CA GLU A 58 0.55 6.83 4.22
C GLU A 58 -0.70 6.16 4.81
N THR A 59 -1.48 5.52 3.94
CA THR A 59 -2.67 4.74 4.31
C THR A 59 -2.46 3.30 3.89
N THR A 60 -2.58 2.36 4.83
CA THR A 60 -2.44 0.92 4.58
C THR A 60 -3.78 0.21 4.68
N LEU A 61 -4.18 -0.48 3.62
CA LEU A 61 -5.41 -1.28 3.54
C LEU A 61 -5.06 -2.74 3.29
N ARG A 62 -5.44 -3.62 4.23
CA ARG A 62 -5.32 -5.08 4.07
C ARG A 62 -6.29 -5.54 2.97
N MET A 63 -5.77 -6.20 1.93
CA MET A 63 -6.56 -6.60 0.75
C MET A 63 -7.20 -8.00 0.89
N ASN A 64 -7.13 -8.62 2.07
CA ASN A 64 -7.69 -9.95 2.30
C ASN A 64 -9.10 -9.83 2.90
N ASN A 65 -10.09 -9.65 2.03
CA ASN A 65 -11.51 -9.86 2.37
C ASN A 65 -12.10 -10.75 1.26
N ALA A 66 -11.78 -12.05 1.32
CA ALA A 66 -12.40 -13.11 0.55
C ALA A 66 -13.26 -13.96 1.48
#